data_AF-A0AAF3F3Z2-F1
#
_entry.id   AF-A0AAF3F3Z2-F1
#
_cell.length_a   1.000
_cell.length_b   1.000
_cell.length_c   1.000
_cell.angle_alpha   90.00
_cell.angle_beta   90.00
_cell.angle_gamma   90.00
#
_symmetry.space_group_name_H-M   'P 1'
#
loop_
_entity.id
_entity.type
_entity.pdbx_description
1 polymer ?
#
loop_
_entity_poly.entity_id
_entity_poly.type
_entity_poly.pdbx_seq_one_letter_code
_entity_poly.pdbx_strand_id
1 'polypeptide(L)'
;MGQVWVSEQIVNCIFRSAHQGAIIQYTITKDVQGAAPYLRTHCPFKASNAVCMGTFWPQLDEKYPKEYIDVHMHSFEEPNVKITSESSVVIKVDGTRLNGYLKDTTAEIEQIHSTIGDIEPGSITSFRNLFVSVEEILLNGLLRQGIPIPIFKEAAMALAGNSTINLLNDFVRIDANFIHQPIKKTD
;
A
#
# COMPACT_ATOMS: atom_id res chain seq x y z
N MET A 1 6.27 23.57 22.10
CA MET A 1 5.20 23.11 21.19
C MET A 1 5.51 23.65 19.81
N GLY A 2 5.25 22.89 18.76
CA GLY A 2 5.46 23.32 17.39
C GLY A 2 4.40 22.74 16.46
N GLN A 3 4.28 23.31 15.28
CA GLN A 3 3.35 22.83 14.27
C GLN A 3 4.12 22.46 13.01
N VAL A 4 3.85 21.28 12.49
CA VAL A 4 4.38 20.82 11.21
C VAL A 4 3.22 20.74 10.24
N TRP A 5 3.37 21.39 9.09
CA TRP A 5 2.38 21.40 8.02
C TRP A 5 2.96 20.65 6.83
N VAL A 6 2.26 19.60 6.39
CA VAL A 6 2.65 18.80 5.24
C VAL A 6 1.60 19.00 4.16
N SER A 7 1.98 19.66 3.06
CA SER A 7 1.10 19.84 1.91
C SER A 7 0.99 18.56 1.09
N GLU A 8 -0.15 18.37 0.44
CA GLU A 8 -0.34 17.33 -0.58
C GLU A 8 0.70 17.41 -1.70
N GLN A 9 1.21 18.61 -2.01
CA GLN A 9 2.26 18.80 -3.01
C GLN A 9 3.53 18.03 -2.67
N ILE A 10 3.92 17.98 -1.39
CA ILE A 10 5.10 17.24 -0.95
C ILE A 10 4.89 15.74 -1.20
N VAL A 11 3.71 15.23 -0.85
CA VAL A 11 3.35 13.81 -1.03
C VAL A 11 3.32 13.45 -2.51
N ASN A 12 2.69 14.28 -3.34
CA ASN A 12 2.64 14.11 -4.79
C ASN A 12 4.03 14.18 -5.43
N CYS A 13 4.93 15.05 -4.97
CA CYS A 13 6.32 15.07 -5.43
C CYS A 13 7.07 13.77 -5.09
N ILE A 14 6.82 13.17 -3.93
CA ILE A 14 7.40 11.88 -3.54
C ILE A 14 6.89 10.78 -4.47
N PHE A 15 5.58 10.68 -4.69
CA PHE A 15 4.99 9.68 -5.58
C PHE A 15 5.42 9.84 -7.03
N ARG A 16 5.53 11.08 -7.52
CA ARG A 16 6.11 11.41 -8.81
C ARG A 16 7.54 10.90 -8.95
N SER A 17 8.38 11.16 -7.96
CA SER A 17 9.77 10.68 -7.94
C SER A 17 9.83 9.15 -7.90
N ALA A 18 8.95 8.51 -7.12
CA ALA A 18 8.86 7.07 -7.01
C ALA A 18 8.37 6.41 -8.31
N HIS A 19 7.40 7.01 -9.00
CA HIS A 19 6.92 6.58 -10.31
C HIS A 19 8.02 6.69 -11.36
N GLN A 20 8.65 7.86 -11.51
CA GLN A 20 9.71 8.11 -12.48
C GLN A 20 10.96 7.25 -12.23
N GLY A 21 11.24 6.95 -10.96
CA GLY A 21 12.30 6.04 -10.55
C GLY A 21 11.95 4.56 -10.67
N ALA A 22 10.76 4.20 -11.20
CA ALA A 22 10.24 2.83 -11.25
C ALA A 22 10.32 2.11 -9.89
N ILE A 23 10.06 2.82 -8.80
CA ILE A 23 10.07 2.27 -7.43
C ILE A 23 8.73 1.58 -7.13
N ILE A 24 7.64 2.07 -7.73
CA ILE A 24 6.29 1.52 -7.56
C ILE A 24 6.10 0.35 -8.54
N GLN A 25 6.87 -0.71 -8.32
CA GLN A 25 6.80 -1.96 -9.06
C GLN A 25 6.96 -3.15 -8.11
N TYR A 26 6.13 -4.16 -8.29
CA TYR A 26 6.12 -5.36 -7.46
C TYR A 26 5.77 -6.56 -8.31
N THR A 27 6.49 -7.66 -8.08
CA THR A 27 6.25 -8.93 -8.75
C THR A 27 5.90 -9.96 -7.70
N ILE A 28 4.74 -10.60 -7.85
CA ILE A 28 4.33 -11.73 -7.02
C ILE A 28 4.55 -12.99 -7.83
N THR A 29 5.52 -13.79 -7.39
CA THR A 29 5.81 -15.12 -7.95
C THR A 29 5.41 -16.22 -6.97
N LYS A 30 5.47 -17.47 -7.42
CA LYS A 30 5.23 -18.64 -6.56
C LYS A 30 6.19 -18.76 -5.36
N ASP A 31 7.35 -18.09 -5.41
CA ASP A 31 8.38 -18.18 -4.37
C ASP A 31 8.07 -17.25 -3.18
N VAL A 32 7.11 -16.34 -3.34
CA VAL A 32 6.59 -15.54 -2.23
C VAL A 32 5.86 -16.45 -1.24
N GLN A 33 6.22 -16.35 0.04
CA GLN A 33 5.66 -17.20 1.10
C GLN A 33 4.13 -17.13 1.11
N GLY A 34 3.48 -18.28 0.91
CA GLY A 34 2.02 -18.39 0.90
C GLY A 34 1.34 -17.99 -0.42
N ALA A 35 2.05 -17.47 -1.42
CA ALA A 35 1.46 -17.07 -2.71
C ALA A 35 1.24 -18.24 -3.67
N ALA A 36 2.10 -19.26 -3.63
CA ALA A 36 2.06 -20.38 -4.57
C ALA A 36 0.67 -21.03 -4.76
N PRO A 37 -0.13 -21.31 -3.72
CA PRO A 37 -1.45 -21.93 -3.90
C PRO A 37 -2.41 -21.09 -4.75
N TYR A 38 -2.30 -19.76 -4.67
CA TYR A 38 -3.16 -18.83 -5.39
C TYR A 38 -2.73 -18.66 -6.85
N LEU A 39 -1.42 -18.67 -7.13
CA LEU A 39 -0.86 -18.39 -8.46
C LEU A 39 -0.94 -19.55 -9.46
N ARG A 40 -1.54 -20.68 -9.09
CA ARG A 40 -1.64 -21.85 -9.96
C ARG A 40 -2.63 -21.63 -11.11
N THR A 41 -2.29 -22.14 -12.28
CA THR A 41 -3.21 -22.21 -13.42
C THR A 41 -4.23 -23.34 -13.28
N HIS A 42 -3.87 -24.43 -12.60
CA HIS A 42 -4.75 -25.57 -12.34
C HIS A 42 -5.20 -25.62 -10.88
N CYS A 43 -6.52 -25.60 -10.64
CA CYS A 43 -7.10 -25.74 -9.30
C CYS A 43 -7.64 -27.17 -9.09
N PRO A 44 -7.09 -27.98 -8.17
CA PRO A 44 -7.54 -29.34 -7.95
C PRO A 44 -8.94 -29.39 -7.32
N PHE A 45 -9.91 -30.03 -8.01
CA PHE A 45 -11.31 -30.18 -7.59
C PHE A 45 -11.54 -30.75 -6.18
N LYS A 46 -10.58 -31.49 -5.60
CA LYS A 46 -10.66 -32.05 -4.24
C LYS A 46 -10.34 -31.04 -3.13
N ALA A 47 -9.84 -29.87 -3.47
CA ALA A 47 -9.66 -28.76 -2.56
C ALA A 47 -10.79 -27.76 -2.80
N SER A 48 -12.01 -28.11 -2.38
CA SER A 48 -13.26 -27.41 -2.74
C SER A 48 -13.37 -25.94 -2.32
N ASN A 49 -12.35 -25.38 -1.64
CA ASN A 49 -12.23 -23.96 -1.27
C ASN A 49 -10.89 -23.32 -1.69
N ALA A 50 -10.06 -23.99 -2.52
CA ALA A 50 -8.78 -23.44 -2.94
C ALA A 50 -8.97 -22.47 -4.12
N VAL A 51 -9.06 -21.17 -3.79
CA VAL A 51 -9.07 -20.09 -4.77
C VAL A 51 -7.70 -20.03 -5.45
N CYS A 52 -7.65 -20.25 -6.76
CA CYS A 52 -6.43 -20.13 -7.57
C CYS A 52 -6.70 -19.40 -8.89
N MET A 53 -5.66 -19.02 -9.64
CA MET A 53 -5.83 -18.23 -10.87
C MET A 53 -6.66 -18.95 -11.94
N GLY A 54 -6.56 -20.29 -12.01
CA GLY A 54 -7.45 -21.10 -12.84
C GLY A 54 -8.94 -21.00 -12.49
N THR A 55 -9.29 -20.61 -11.25
CA THR A 55 -10.68 -20.35 -10.86
C THR A 55 -11.22 -19.11 -11.54
N PHE A 56 -10.41 -18.06 -11.66
CA PHE A 56 -10.82 -16.81 -12.30
C PHE A 56 -10.75 -16.92 -13.82
N TRP A 57 -9.74 -17.61 -14.35
CA TRP A 57 -9.48 -17.71 -15.79
C TRP A 57 -9.28 -19.17 -16.19
N PRO A 58 -10.35 -19.93 -16.46
CA PRO A 58 -10.27 -21.33 -16.86
C PRO A 58 -9.38 -21.58 -18.09
N GLN A 59 -9.28 -20.60 -18.99
CA GLN A 59 -8.42 -20.65 -20.17
C GLN A 59 -6.93 -20.82 -19.81
N LEU A 60 -6.51 -20.42 -18.60
CA LEU A 60 -5.16 -20.67 -18.11
C LEU A 60 -4.89 -22.16 -17.88
N ASP A 61 -5.87 -22.90 -17.37
CA ASP A 61 -5.72 -24.35 -17.12
C ASP A 61 -5.62 -25.12 -18.44
N GLU A 62 -6.42 -24.71 -19.44
CA GLU A 62 -6.42 -25.33 -20.76
C GLU A 62 -5.11 -25.09 -21.53
N LYS A 63 -4.62 -23.84 -21.53
CA LYS A 63 -3.46 -23.43 -22.33
C LYS A 63 -2.12 -23.68 -21.64
N TYR A 64 -2.08 -23.59 -20.31
CA TYR A 64 -0.88 -23.69 -19.49
C TYR A 64 -1.10 -24.62 -18.28
N PRO A 65 -1.37 -25.91 -18.49
CA PRO A 65 -1.75 -26.83 -17.41
C PRO A 65 -0.62 -27.03 -16.39
N LYS A 66 -0.96 -26.99 -15.10
CA LYS A 66 -0.04 -27.23 -13.95
C LYS A 66 1.12 -26.25 -13.80
N GLU A 67 0.97 -25.06 -14.36
CA GLU A 67 1.93 -23.98 -14.26
C GLU A 67 1.57 -22.99 -13.13
N TYR A 68 2.46 -22.02 -12.92
CA TYR A 68 2.25 -20.88 -12.04
C TYR A 68 2.33 -19.60 -12.88
N ILE A 69 1.50 -18.61 -12.53
CA ILE A 69 1.62 -17.28 -13.11
C ILE A 69 2.48 -16.40 -12.21
N ASP A 70 3.19 -15.47 -12.83
CA ASP A 70 3.81 -14.34 -12.14
C ASP A 70 2.96 -13.09 -12.37
N VAL A 71 2.61 -12.40 -11.30
CA VAL A 71 1.81 -11.17 -11.35
C VAL A 71 2.75 -9.99 -11.23
N HIS A 72 2.95 -9.29 -12.34
CA HIS A 72 3.72 -8.05 -12.39
C HIS A 72 2.76 -6.87 -12.26
N MET A 73 3.04 -6.00 -11.31
CA MET A 73 2.26 -4.81 -11.03
C MET A 73 3.20 -3.62 -10.99
N HIS A 74 2.79 -2.55 -11.66
CA HIS A 74 3.50 -1.28 -11.65
C HIS A 74 2.51 -0.13 -11.85
N SER A 75 2.88 1.05 -11.38
CA SER A 75 2.14 2.26 -11.72
C SER A 75 2.23 2.53 -13.23
N PHE A 76 1.10 2.72 -13.89
CA PHE A 76 1.04 3.18 -15.30
C PHE A 76 1.22 4.70 -15.39
N GLU A 77 0.59 5.44 -14.48
CA GLU A 77 0.71 6.89 -14.33
C GLU A 77 1.18 7.27 -12.92
N GLU A 78 1.60 8.54 -12.75
CA GLU A 78 2.00 9.10 -11.46
C GLU A 78 0.81 9.03 -10.46
N PRO A 79 0.95 8.35 -9.30
CA PRO A 79 -0.11 8.33 -8.31
C PRO A 79 -0.40 9.72 -7.77
N ASN A 80 -1.69 10.08 -7.69
CA ASN A 80 -2.14 11.37 -7.19
C ASN A 80 -2.81 11.21 -5.82
N VAL A 81 -2.31 11.93 -4.83
CA VAL A 81 -2.83 12.01 -3.48
C VAL A 81 -3.51 13.35 -3.28
N LYS A 82 -4.79 13.29 -2.89
CA LYS A 82 -5.55 14.44 -2.41
C LYS A 82 -5.76 14.34 -0.91
N ILE A 83 -5.43 15.40 -0.18
CA ILE A 83 -5.65 15.43 1.27
C ILE A 83 -6.97 16.13 1.53
N THR A 84 -7.91 15.40 2.14
CA THR A 84 -9.23 15.92 2.51
C THR A 84 -9.53 15.56 3.96
N SER A 85 -10.52 16.25 4.55
CA SER A 85 -11.02 15.93 5.89
C SER A 85 -11.67 14.54 5.99
N GLU A 86 -12.04 13.93 4.85
CA GLU A 86 -12.66 12.61 4.75
C GLU A 86 -11.69 11.56 4.19
N SER A 87 -10.42 11.66 4.55
CA SER A 87 -9.39 10.76 3.99
C SER A 87 -9.62 9.29 4.34
N SER A 88 -9.41 8.44 3.33
CA SER A 88 -9.27 6.98 3.48
C SER A 88 -7.96 6.56 4.14
N VAL A 89 -7.02 7.49 4.36
CA VAL A 89 -5.76 7.24 5.08
C VAL A 89 -5.90 7.69 6.52
N VAL A 90 -5.76 6.75 7.45
CA VAL A 90 -5.64 7.05 8.88
C VAL A 90 -4.17 7.23 9.20
N ILE A 91 -3.79 8.47 9.53
CA ILE A 91 -2.42 8.83 9.88
C ILE A 91 -2.27 8.87 11.41
N LYS A 92 -1.13 8.40 11.90
CA LYS A 92 -0.76 8.37 13.33
C LYS A 92 0.68 8.85 13.51
N VAL A 93 0.94 9.43 14.67
CA VAL A 93 2.30 9.72 15.14
C VAL A 93 2.73 8.59 16.06
N ASP A 94 3.85 7.95 15.73
CA ASP A 94 4.48 6.91 16.54
C ASP A 94 5.97 7.23 16.74
N GLY A 95 6.32 7.62 17.97
CA GLY A 95 7.67 8.10 18.29
C GLY A 95 8.06 9.31 17.44
N THR A 96 9.03 9.13 16.54
CA THR A 96 9.54 10.17 15.62
C THR A 96 9.07 9.96 14.18
N ARG A 97 8.08 9.08 13.94
CA ARG A 97 7.59 8.75 12.61
C ARG A 97 6.11 9.07 12.47
N LEU A 98 5.74 9.48 11.27
CA LEU A 98 4.37 9.56 10.81
C LEU A 98 4.05 8.27 10.05
N ASN A 99 3.25 7.39 10.64
CA ASN A 99 2.80 6.16 10.00
C ASN A 99 1.29 6.20 9.77
N GLY A 100 0.76 5.18 9.12
CA GLY A 100 -0.68 5.12 8.89
C GLY A 100 -1.13 3.81 8.30
N TYR A 101 -2.41 3.78 7.95
CA TYR A 101 -3.02 2.69 7.18
C TYR A 101 -4.19 3.24 6.36
N LEU A 102 -4.42 2.61 5.22
CA LEU A 102 -5.59 2.76 4.38
C LEU A 102 -6.76 1.99 4.97
N LYS A 103 -7.96 2.57 4.85
CA LYS A 103 -9.25 1.95 5.06
C LYS A 103 -10.12 2.21 3.83
N ASP A 104 -11.15 1.38 3.65
CA ASP A 104 -12.20 1.60 2.65
C ASP A 104 -11.64 1.69 1.22
N THR A 105 -10.64 0.86 0.88
CA THR A 105 -10.04 0.86 -0.46
C THR A 105 -11.02 0.30 -1.48
N THR A 106 -11.17 1.01 -2.60
CA THR A 106 -11.91 0.55 -3.76
C THR A 106 -10.96 0.45 -4.95
N ALA A 107 -11.22 -0.51 -5.83
CA ALA A 107 -10.50 -0.65 -7.08
C ALA A 107 -11.49 -0.82 -8.23
N GLU A 108 -11.13 -0.24 -9.37
CA GLU A 108 -11.77 -0.52 -10.65
C GLU A 108 -10.77 -1.34 -11.47
N ILE A 109 -11.25 -2.43 -12.07
CA ILE A 109 -10.41 -3.33 -12.87
C ILE A 109 -11.06 -3.47 -14.23
N GLU A 110 -10.28 -3.21 -15.26
CA GLU A 110 -10.66 -3.39 -16.65
C GLU A 110 -9.63 -4.26 -17.38
N GLN A 111 -10.10 -5.07 -18.32
CA GLN A 111 -9.22 -5.79 -19.22
C GLN A 111 -8.76 -4.84 -20.32
N ILE A 112 -7.47 -4.52 -20.33
CA ILE A 112 -6.86 -3.75 -21.43
C ILE A 112 -6.53 -4.68 -22.61
N HIS A 113 -5.92 -5.83 -22.32
CA HIS A 113 -5.50 -6.80 -23.33
C HIS A 113 -5.44 -8.22 -22.74
N SER A 114 -5.70 -9.24 -23.58
CA SER A 114 -5.56 -10.65 -23.20
C SER A 114 -5.09 -11.50 -24.38
N THR A 115 -4.18 -12.43 -24.12
CA THR A 115 -3.68 -13.43 -25.09
C THR A 115 -4.28 -14.82 -24.87
N ILE A 116 -5.15 -14.96 -23.87
CA ILE A 116 -5.85 -16.20 -23.51
C ILE A 116 -7.35 -16.14 -23.84
N GLY A 117 -7.76 -15.11 -24.59
CA GLY A 117 -9.16 -14.81 -24.90
C GLY A 117 -9.76 -13.81 -23.91
N ASP A 118 -10.99 -13.38 -24.20
CA ASP A 118 -11.68 -12.41 -23.35
C ASP A 118 -12.01 -13.00 -21.98
N ILE A 119 -11.79 -12.18 -20.95
CA ILE A 119 -12.09 -12.52 -19.57
C ILE A 119 -13.57 -12.19 -19.32
N GLU A 120 -14.30 -13.17 -18.78
CA GLU A 120 -15.68 -12.97 -18.41
C GLU A 120 -15.82 -11.88 -17.30
N PRO A 121 -16.78 -10.95 -17.39
CA PRO A 121 -16.96 -9.88 -16.40
C PRO A 121 -17.14 -10.38 -14.95
N GLY A 122 -17.75 -11.56 -14.76
CA GLY A 122 -17.92 -12.18 -13.43
C GLY A 122 -16.58 -12.58 -12.79
N SER A 123 -15.62 -13.02 -13.60
CA SER A 123 -14.26 -13.34 -13.16
C SER A 123 -13.49 -12.10 -12.75
N ILE A 124 -13.62 -11.00 -13.50
CA ILE A 124 -13.01 -9.70 -13.14
C ILE A 124 -13.53 -9.22 -11.79
N THR A 125 -14.84 -9.30 -11.57
CA THR A 125 -15.47 -8.90 -10.31
C THR A 125 -14.96 -9.72 -9.12
N SER A 126 -14.77 -11.03 -9.33
CA SER A 126 -14.26 -11.92 -8.29
C SER A 126 -12.78 -11.65 -7.99
N PHE A 127 -11.97 -11.44 -9.04
CA PHE A 127 -10.56 -11.08 -8.91
C PHE A 127 -10.37 -9.74 -8.20
N ARG A 128 -11.24 -8.76 -8.45
CA ARG A 128 -11.20 -7.44 -7.80
C ARG A 128 -11.17 -7.51 -6.27
N ASN A 129 -11.99 -8.37 -5.66
CA ASN A 129 -12.03 -8.47 -4.20
C ASN A 129 -10.71 -9.01 -3.62
N LEU A 130 -10.09 -9.98 -4.33
CA LEU A 130 -8.77 -10.49 -3.98
C LEU A 130 -7.70 -9.40 -4.18
N PHE A 131 -7.75 -8.70 -5.31
CA PHE A 131 -6.81 -7.63 -5.64
C PHE A 131 -6.81 -6.51 -4.60
N VAL A 132 -7.98 -5.99 -4.24
CA VAL A 132 -8.12 -4.96 -3.19
C VAL A 132 -7.50 -5.42 -1.87
N SER A 133 -7.74 -6.67 -1.47
CA SER A 133 -7.20 -7.22 -0.23
C SER A 133 -5.66 -7.28 -0.24
N VAL A 134 -5.07 -7.72 -1.36
CA VAL A 134 -3.61 -7.80 -1.52
C VAL A 134 -2.99 -6.40 -1.55
N GLU A 135 -3.59 -5.49 -2.31
CA GLU A 135 -3.13 -4.11 -2.44
C GLU A 135 -3.16 -3.38 -1.09
N GLU A 136 -4.25 -3.50 -0.33
CA GLU A 136 -4.34 -2.95 1.02
C GLU A 136 -3.23 -3.48 1.93
N ILE A 137 -2.91 -4.78 1.89
CA ILE A 137 -1.83 -5.35 2.69
C ILE A 137 -0.48 -4.74 2.31
N LEU A 138 -0.18 -4.64 1.01
CA LEU A 138 1.08 -4.10 0.51
C LEU A 138 1.23 -2.63 0.86
N LEU A 139 0.23 -1.81 0.56
CA LEU A 139 0.23 -0.38 0.86
C LEU A 139 0.27 -0.13 2.37
N ASN A 140 -0.49 -0.87 3.17
CA ASN A 140 -0.43 -0.77 4.63
C ASN A 140 0.93 -1.20 5.18
N GLY A 141 1.60 -2.17 4.56
CA GLY A 141 2.98 -2.53 4.89
C GLY A 141 3.93 -1.34 4.76
N LEU A 142 3.82 -0.58 3.66
CA LEU A 142 4.61 0.63 3.43
C LEU A 142 4.23 1.77 4.39
N LEU A 143 2.93 2.04 4.54
CA LEU A 143 2.43 3.12 5.41
C LEU A 143 2.75 2.89 6.89
N ARG A 144 2.79 1.64 7.35
CA ARG A 144 3.20 1.28 8.71
C ARG A 144 4.67 1.55 9.00
N GLN A 145 5.55 1.42 7.99
CA GLN A 145 6.94 1.85 8.18
C GLN A 145 6.96 3.35 8.50
N GLY A 146 6.20 4.14 7.77
CA GLY A 146 6.03 5.56 8.04
C GLY A 146 7.25 6.41 7.67
N ILE A 147 7.04 7.72 7.66
CA ILE A 147 8.01 8.73 7.25
C ILE A 147 8.59 9.38 8.50
N PRO A 148 9.92 9.53 8.62
CA PRO A 148 10.50 10.24 9.75
C PRO A 148 10.06 11.71 9.76
N ILE A 149 9.66 12.19 10.93
CA ILE A 149 9.38 13.61 11.16
C ILE A 149 10.74 14.33 11.26
N PRO A 150 10.95 15.44 10.54
CA PRO A 150 12.20 16.18 10.60
C PRO A 150 12.34 16.90 11.95
N ILE A 151 12.89 16.18 12.93
CA ILE A 151 13.19 16.70 14.27
C ILE A 151 14.72 16.88 14.36
N PHE A 152 15.18 18.04 14.84
CA PHE A 152 16.60 18.30 15.04
C PHE A 152 17.18 17.30 16.05
N LYS A 153 18.31 16.66 15.70
CA LYS A 153 19.00 15.69 16.57
C LYS A 153 19.64 16.33 17.81
N GLU A 154 19.82 17.64 17.80
CA GLU A 154 20.40 18.37 18.91
C GLU A 154 19.31 18.62 19.97
N ALA A 155 19.51 17.98 21.13
CA ALA A 155 18.65 17.97 22.30
C ALA A 155 17.35 17.18 22.14
N ALA A 156 17.44 15.85 22.12
CA ALA A 156 16.67 15.02 23.04
C ALA A 156 15.14 15.32 23.11
N MET A 157 14.54 15.65 21.97
CA MET A 157 13.15 16.06 21.85
C MET A 157 12.32 14.84 21.45
N ALA A 158 11.53 14.33 22.39
CA ALA A 158 10.53 13.30 22.12
C ALA A 158 9.16 13.95 21.85
N LEU A 159 8.37 13.38 20.96
CA LEU A 159 6.97 13.77 20.81
C LEU A 159 6.19 13.28 22.05
N ALA A 160 5.54 14.20 22.75
CA ALA A 160 4.64 13.89 23.83
C ALA A 160 3.40 13.17 23.28
N GLY A 161 2.86 12.23 24.05
CA GLY A 161 1.72 11.39 23.65
C GLY A 161 0.39 12.13 23.42
N ASN A 162 0.36 13.46 23.62
CA ASN A 162 -0.78 14.33 23.34
C ASN A 162 -0.62 15.12 22.02
N SER A 163 0.35 14.77 21.17
CA SER A 163 0.46 15.35 19.83
C SER A 163 -0.76 14.94 18.99
N THR A 164 -1.32 15.85 18.20
CA THR A 164 -2.53 15.59 17.41
C THR A 164 -2.27 15.76 15.92
N ILE A 165 -3.04 15.04 15.11
CA ILE A 165 -3.06 15.18 13.65
C ILE A 165 -4.42 15.75 13.26
N ASN A 166 -4.39 16.80 12.44
CA ASN A 166 -5.58 17.39 11.86
C ASN A 166 -5.44 17.31 10.34
N LEU A 167 -6.42 16.67 9.71
CA LEU A 167 -6.56 16.65 8.26
C LEU A 167 -7.34 17.90 7.86
N LEU A 168 -6.68 18.76 7.08
CA LEU A 168 -7.25 19.95 6.48
C LEU A 168 -7.24 19.73 4.96
N ASN A 169 -8.09 20.44 4.23
CA ASN A 169 -8.01 20.39 2.78
C ASN A 169 -6.60 20.79 2.34
N ASP A 170 -5.97 19.94 1.52
CA ASP A 170 -4.64 20.08 0.93
C ASP A 170 -3.46 19.96 1.92
N PHE A 171 -3.70 19.82 3.23
CA PHE A 171 -2.64 19.79 4.25
C PHE A 171 -2.91 18.82 5.41
N VAL A 172 -1.86 18.12 5.85
CA VAL A 172 -1.83 17.50 7.18
C VAL A 172 -1.15 18.47 8.15
N ARG A 173 -1.85 18.84 9.23
CA ARG A 173 -1.24 19.57 10.35
C ARG A 173 -0.96 18.63 11.50
N ILE A 174 0.30 18.59 11.93
CA ILE A 174 0.74 17.87 13.12
C ILE A 174 1.00 18.92 14.21
N ASP A 175 0.18 18.92 15.25
CA ASP A 175 0.39 19.73 16.44
C ASP A 175 1.27 18.92 17.40
N ALA A 176 2.57 19.22 17.37
CA ALA A 176 3.61 18.47 18.05
C ALA A 176 3.98 19.10 19.40
N ASN A 177 3.88 18.30 20.46
CA ASN A 177 4.38 18.66 21.77
C ASN A 177 5.73 18.00 21.98
N PHE A 178 6.77 18.78 22.22
CA PHE A 178 8.13 18.26 22.38
C PHE A 178 8.51 18.22 23.86
N ILE A 179 9.08 17.10 24.30
CA ILE A 179 9.63 16.92 25.64
C ILE A 179 11.15 16.93 25.52
N HIS A 180 11.80 17.84 26.25
CA HIS A 180 13.25 17.85 26.37
C HIS A 180 13.72 16.75 27.34
N GLN A 181 14.47 15.77 26.84
CA GLN A 181 15.15 14.78 27.67
C GLN A 181 16.56 15.30 28.02
N PRO A 182 16.92 15.48 29.30
CA PRO A 182 18.27 15.91 29.65
C PRO A 182 19.29 14.86 29.20
N ILE A 183 20.36 15.28 28.51
CA ILE A 183 21.49 14.42 28.18
C ILE A 183 22.10 13.92 29.50
N LYS A 184 21.97 12.63 29.79
CA LYS A 184 22.71 12.02 30.91
C LYS A 184 24.18 12.06 30.55
N LYS A 185 24.96 12.88 31.26
CA LYS A 185 26.42 12.71 31.29
C LYS A 185 26.69 11.34 31.93
N THR A 186 27.22 10.42 31.15
CA THR A 186 27.95 9.26 31.67
C THR A 186 29.30 9.78 32.14
N ASP A 187 29.51 9.71 33.47
CA ASP A 187 30.81 9.88 34.11
C ASP A 187 31.73 8.69 33.80
#